data_AF-A0A924K616-F1
#
_entry.id   AF-A0A924K616-F1
#
_cell.length_a   1.000
_cell.length_b   1.000
_cell.length_c   1.000
_cell.angle_alpha   90.00
_cell.angle_beta   90.00
_cell.angle_gamma   90.00
#
_symmetry.space_group_name_H-M   'P 1'
#
loop_
_entity.id
_entity.type
_entity.pdbx_description
1 polymer ?
#
loop_
_entity_poly.entity_id
_entity_poly.type
_entity_poly.pdbx_seq_one_letter_code
_entity_poly.pdbx_strand_id
1 'polypeptide(L)'
;MKLLIIMTVTFLSGFIVQPNLKLKGTYKVSYDKGLQGYQIEFNDSIYIKRMPDAVTYKGTVSYGKYKIIIRQNAQDNPIEIDNRSVGKDTLLFITKSKSDLSLNMNRGKMIKMK
;
A
#
# COMPACT_ATOMS: atom_id res chain seq x y z
N MET A 1 36.97 20.02 26.90
CA MET A 1 35.78 19.24 27.30
C MET A 1 34.45 19.68 26.67
N LYS A 2 34.32 20.85 26.01
CA LYS A 2 33.03 21.31 25.44
C LYS A 2 32.71 20.76 24.03
N LEU A 3 33.71 20.38 23.24
CA LEU A 3 33.52 19.89 21.85
C LEU A 3 33.00 18.45 21.77
N LEU A 4 33.30 17.60 22.76
CA LEU A 4 32.85 16.20 22.78
C LEU A 4 31.34 16.05 22.98
N ILE A 5 30.69 17.04 23.61
CA ILE A 5 29.25 17.01 23.91
C ILE A 5 28.42 17.32 22.64
N ILE A 6 28.95 18.11 21.72
CA ILE A 6 28.23 18.49 20.49
C ILE A 6 28.18 17.29 19.52
N MET A 7 29.25 16.48 19.46
CA MET A 7 29.31 15.31 18.57
C MET A 7 28.34 14.19 18.96
N THR A 8 28.10 14.00 20.27
CA THR A 8 27.17 12.99 20.76
C THR A 8 25.70 13.37 20.54
N VAL A 9 25.35 14.65 20.58
CA VAL A 9 23.95 15.10 20.36
C VAL A 9 23.53 14.94 18.89
N THR A 10 24.44 15.14 17.93
CA THR A 10 24.15 14.92 16.49
C THR A 10 24.01 13.45 16.10
N PHE A 11 24.54 12.51 16.89
CA PHE A 11 24.41 11.08 16.59
C PHE A 11 23.05 10.51 17.02
N LEU A 12 22.41 11.11 18.03
CA LEU A 12 21.09 10.69 18.53
C LEU A 12 19.91 11.26 17.73
N SER A 13 20.07 12.35 16.99
CA SER A 13 19.02 12.90 16.12
C SER A 13 18.78 12.08 14.85
N GLY A 14 19.60 11.06 14.58
CA GLY A 14 19.47 10.14 13.43
C GLY A 14 18.40 9.05 13.60
N PHE A 15 17.87 8.82 14.80
CA PHE A 15 16.77 7.88 15.04
C PHE A 15 15.41 8.54 14.86
N ILE A 16 15.21 9.25 13.74
CA ILE A 16 13.88 9.60 13.29
C ILE A 16 13.18 8.29 12.98
N VAL A 17 12.42 7.78 13.96
CA VAL A 17 11.44 6.72 13.79
C VAL A 17 10.54 7.17 12.65
N GLN A 18 10.80 6.65 11.45
CA GLN A 18 9.90 6.90 10.33
C GLN A 18 8.53 6.40 10.78
N PRO A 19 7.51 7.27 10.88
CA PRO A 19 6.17 6.80 11.18
C PRO A 19 5.84 5.76 10.12
N ASN A 20 5.55 4.53 10.56
CA ASN A 20 5.09 3.46 9.67
C ASN A 20 3.73 3.89 9.10
N LEU A 21 3.78 4.66 8.02
CA LEU A 21 2.63 5.16 7.29
C LEU A 21 1.85 3.95 6.78
N LYS A 22 0.67 3.75 7.36
CA LYS A 22 -0.26 2.69 6.97
C LYS A 22 -1.33 3.24 6.03
N LEU A 23 -1.86 2.38 5.19
CA LEU A 23 -3.02 2.71 4.35
C LEU A 23 -4.25 2.86 5.24
N LYS A 24 -4.94 4.00 5.10
CA LYS A 24 -6.18 4.30 5.80
C LYS A 24 -7.18 5.02 4.89
N GLY A 25 -8.46 4.70 5.08
CA GLY A 25 -9.59 5.34 4.41
C GLY A 25 -10.03 4.60 3.15
N THR A 26 -10.98 5.21 2.43
CA THR A 26 -11.60 4.64 1.23
C THR A 26 -10.93 5.16 -0.03
N TYR A 27 -10.71 4.28 -1.00
CA TYR A 27 -10.10 4.58 -2.29
C TYR A 27 -10.96 4.01 -3.41
N LYS A 28 -11.05 4.75 -4.51
CA LYS A 28 -11.59 4.27 -5.77
C LYS A 28 -10.46 3.66 -6.60
N VAL A 29 -10.60 2.40 -6.96
CA VAL A 29 -9.65 1.66 -7.80
C VAL A 29 -10.06 1.81 -9.26
N SER A 30 -9.11 2.19 -10.10
CA SER A 30 -9.25 2.28 -11.54
C SER A 30 -8.10 1.57 -12.22
N TYR A 31 -8.41 0.66 -13.13
CA TYR A 31 -7.42 -0.06 -13.93
C TYR A 31 -7.05 0.74 -15.19
N ASP A 32 -5.84 0.51 -15.70
CA ASP A 32 -5.37 1.13 -16.94
C ASP A 32 -6.04 0.51 -18.19
N LYS A 33 -6.49 -0.75 -18.10
CA LYS A 33 -7.09 -1.48 -19.22
C LYS A 33 -8.39 -2.15 -18.81
N GLY A 34 -9.51 -1.73 -19.44
CA GLY A 34 -10.77 -2.47 -19.65
C GLY A 34 -11.48 -3.14 -18.46
N LEU A 35 -10.87 -3.16 -17.28
CA LEU A 35 -11.37 -3.83 -16.10
C LEU A 35 -12.23 -2.88 -15.30
N GLN A 36 -13.32 -3.42 -14.78
CA GLN A 36 -14.23 -2.68 -13.94
C GLN A 36 -13.52 -2.22 -12.66
N GLY A 37 -13.63 -0.93 -12.36
CA GLY A 37 -13.16 -0.37 -11.10
C GLY A 37 -14.02 -0.80 -9.91
N TYR A 38 -13.50 -0.63 -8.70
CA TYR A 38 -14.20 -0.94 -7.45
C TYR A 38 -13.76 0.03 -6.34
N GLN A 39 -14.38 -0.06 -5.17
CA GLN A 39 -13.94 0.69 -3.99
C GLN A 39 -13.19 -0.23 -3.03
N ILE A 40 -12.16 0.30 -2.38
CA ILE A 40 -11.41 -0.41 -1.35
C ILE A 40 -11.27 0.49 -0.13
N GLU A 41 -11.60 -0.04 1.04
CA GLU A 41 -11.44 0.64 2.32
C GLU A 41 -10.32 -0.04 3.09
N PHE A 42 -9.33 0.74 3.52
CA PHE A 42 -8.21 0.27 4.31
C PHE A 42 -8.38 0.65 5.78
N ASN A 43 -8.18 -0.34 6.64
CA ASN A 43 -8.04 -0.18 8.07
C ASN A 43 -6.77 -0.93 8.52
N ASP A 44 -5.64 -0.24 8.42
CA ASP A 44 -4.31 -0.76 8.76
C ASP A 44 -3.95 -2.05 8.02
N SER A 45 -4.01 -3.20 8.68
CA SER A 45 -3.59 -4.49 8.14
C SER A 45 -4.72 -5.24 7.42
N ILE A 46 -5.92 -4.66 7.35
CA ILE A 46 -7.11 -5.26 6.76
C ILE A 46 -7.67 -4.30 5.70
N TYR A 47 -8.26 -4.86 4.65
CA TYR A 47 -9.07 -4.09 3.71
C TYR A 47 -10.43 -4.73 3.46
N ILE A 48 -11.38 -3.90 3.04
CA ILE A 48 -12.69 -4.30 2.53
C ILE A 48 -12.79 -3.80 1.09
N LYS A 49 -12.90 -4.72 0.15
CA LYS A 49 -13.15 -4.44 -1.27
C LYS A 49 -14.66 -4.50 -1.51
N ARG A 50 -15.24 -3.45 -2.09
CA ARG A 50 -16.64 -3.37 -2.50
C ARG A 50 -16.73 -3.27 -4.02
N MET A 51 -17.28 -4.31 -4.64
CA MET A 51 -17.53 -4.35 -6.07
C MET A 51 -18.75 -3.49 -6.44
N PRO A 52 -18.91 -3.10 -7.72
CA PRO A 52 -20.07 -2.32 -8.18
C PRO A 52 -21.43 -3.02 -8.02
N ASP A 53 -21.44 -4.34 -7.94
CA ASP A 53 -22.61 -5.19 -7.67
C ASP A 53 -22.92 -5.33 -6.17
N ALA A 54 -22.28 -4.52 -5.32
CA ALA A 54 -22.35 -4.54 -3.86
C ALA A 54 -21.78 -5.79 -3.18
N VAL A 55 -21.12 -6.71 -3.91
CA VAL A 55 -20.40 -7.82 -3.29
C VAL A 55 -19.17 -7.29 -2.56
N THR A 56 -18.94 -7.79 -1.35
CA THR A 56 -17.80 -7.39 -0.52
C THR A 56 -16.84 -8.53 -0.24
N TYR A 57 -15.54 -8.20 -0.24
CA TYR A 57 -14.47 -9.13 0.06
C TYR A 57 -13.56 -8.53 1.12
N LYS A 58 -13.13 -9.34 2.07
CA LYS A 58 -12.19 -8.95 3.13
C LYS A 58 -10.83 -9.61 2.89
N GLY A 59 -9.77 -8.85 3.03
CA GLY A 59 -8.41 -9.37 2.89
C GLY A 59 -7.41 -8.67 3.81
N THR A 60 -6.14 -8.98 3.60
CA THR A 60 -5.04 -8.47 4.42
C THR A 60 -4.09 -7.58 3.62
N VAL A 61 -3.43 -6.70 4.35
CA VAL A 61 -2.39 -5.79 3.86
C VAL A 61 -1.09 -6.12 4.59
N SER A 62 -0.06 -6.48 3.84
CA SER A 62 1.28 -6.76 4.36
C SER A 62 2.23 -5.62 3.99
N TYR A 63 2.85 -5.02 5.01
CA TYR A 63 3.75 -3.89 4.86
C TYR A 63 5.21 -4.38 4.84
N GLY A 64 5.85 -4.32 3.68
CA GLY A 64 7.29 -4.52 3.54
C GLY A 64 8.04 -3.20 3.47
N LYS A 65 9.38 -3.25 3.53
CA LYS A 65 10.24 -2.06 3.51
C LYS A 65 9.98 -1.15 2.29
N TYR A 66 9.81 -1.74 1.10
CA TYR A 66 9.67 -1.01 -0.16
C TYR A 66 8.30 -1.14 -0.82
N LYS A 67 7.54 -2.16 -0.45
CA LYS A 67 6.28 -2.50 -1.09
C LYS A 67 5.23 -2.88 -0.06
N ILE A 68 3.99 -2.55 -0.39
CA ILE A 68 2.80 -3.02 0.30
C ILE A 68 2.15 -4.06 -0.58
N ILE A 69 1.79 -5.20 0.01
CA ILE A 69 1.14 -6.31 -0.68
C ILE A 69 -0.28 -6.45 -0.14
N ILE A 70 -1.25 -6.48 -1.05
CA ILE A 70 -2.67 -6.65 -0.73
C ILE A 70 -3.12 -7.98 -1.33
N ARG A 71 -3.74 -8.84 -0.51
CA ARG A 71 -4.31 -10.14 -0.92
C ARG A 71 -5.57 -10.47 -0.11
N GLN A 72 -6.55 -11.11 -0.75
CA GLN A 72 -7.70 -11.65 -0.03
C GLN A 72 -7.33 -12.97 0.66
N ASN A 73 -6.62 -13.84 -0.07
CA ASN A 73 -6.13 -15.12 0.41
C ASN A 73 -4.76 -15.43 -0.24
N ALA A 74 -4.09 -16.50 0.18
CA ALA A 74 -2.80 -16.91 -0.38
C ALA A 74 -2.85 -17.39 -1.84
N GLN A 75 -4.05 -17.74 -2.33
CA GLN A 75 -4.29 -18.24 -3.68
C GLN A 75 -4.61 -17.14 -4.69
N ASP A 76 -4.70 -15.89 -4.26
CA ASP A 76 -5.03 -14.77 -5.15
C ASP A 76 -3.77 -14.07 -5.65
N ASN A 77 -3.91 -13.44 -6.81
CA ASN A 77 -2.87 -12.61 -7.40
C ASN A 77 -2.60 -11.37 -6.53
N PRO A 78 -1.35 -11.17 -6.06
CA PRO A 78 -1.01 -10.00 -5.25
C PRO A 78 -1.23 -8.69 -5.99
N ILE A 79 -1.71 -7.68 -5.26
CA ILE A 79 -1.59 -6.28 -5.65
C ILE A 79 -0.41 -5.67 -4.89
N GLU A 80 0.55 -5.12 -5.62
CA GLU A 80 1.72 -4.42 -5.08
C GLU A 80 1.55 -2.90 -5.22
N ILE A 81 1.85 -2.18 -4.15
CA ILE A 81 1.91 -0.71 -4.10
C ILE A 81 3.30 -0.31 -3.60
N ASP A 82 3.88 0.76 -4.15
CA ASP A 82 5.14 1.31 -3.63
C ASP A 82 4.90 1.95 -2.27
N ASN A 83 5.63 1.52 -1.24
CA ASN A 83 5.47 2.04 0.11
C ASN A 83 5.76 3.56 0.21
N ARG A 84 6.59 4.11 -0.70
CA ARG A 84 6.88 5.55 -0.78
C ARG A 84 5.71 6.37 -1.30
N SER A 85 4.66 5.73 -1.82
CA SER A 85 3.46 6.40 -2.28
C SER A 85 2.42 6.61 -1.18
N VAL A 86 2.57 5.95 -0.02
CA VAL A 86 1.62 6.09 1.09
C VAL A 86 1.58 7.54 1.58
N GLY A 87 0.37 8.03 1.82
CA GLY A 87 0.12 9.42 2.22
C GLY A 87 -0.18 10.36 1.06
N LYS A 88 -0.01 9.92 -0.19
CA LYS A 88 -0.46 10.66 -1.38
C LYS A 88 -1.94 10.40 -1.66
N ASP A 89 -2.58 11.34 -2.37
CA ASP A 89 -3.98 11.20 -2.80
C ASP A 89 -4.19 10.09 -3.83
N THR A 90 -3.13 9.73 -4.57
CA THR A 90 -3.16 8.68 -5.58
C THR A 90 -2.03 7.69 -5.35
N LEU A 91 -2.38 6.41 -5.33
CA LEU A 91 -1.45 5.28 -5.21
C LEU A 91 -1.44 4.52 -6.53
N LEU A 92 -0.26 4.27 -7.09
CA LEU A 92 -0.13 3.38 -8.24
C LEU A 92 0.02 1.94 -7.75
N PHE A 93 -0.63 1.01 -8.44
CA PHE A 93 -0.55 -0.40 -8.10
C PHE A 93 -0.29 -1.29 -9.32
N ILE A 94 0.26 -2.47 -9.05
CA ILE A 94 0.48 -3.52 -10.04
C ILE A 94 -0.07 -4.83 -9.49
N THR A 95 -0.93 -5.50 -10.25
CA THR A 95 -1.32 -6.88 -9.97
C THR A 95 -0.32 -7.82 -10.61
N LYS A 96 0.31 -8.69 -9.82
CA LYS A 96 1.29 -9.69 -10.27
C LYS A 96 0.65 -11.07 -10.37
N SER A 97 1.15 -11.94 -11.24
CA SER A 97 0.72 -13.33 -11.26
C SER A 97 1.24 -14.06 -10.02
N LYS A 98 0.39 -14.85 -9.36
CA LYS A 98 0.81 -15.69 -8.23
C LYS A 98 1.78 -16.80 -8.64
N SER A 99 1.65 -17.32 -9.87
CA SER A 99 2.50 -18.39 -10.38
C SER A 99 3.88 -17.87 -10.79
N ASP A 100 3.97 -16.59 -11.16
CA ASP A 100 5.20 -15.92 -11.55
C ASP A 100 5.12 -14.43 -11.18
N LEU A 101 5.81 -14.04 -10.11
CA LEU A 101 5.80 -12.67 -9.59
C LEU A 101 6.55 -11.67 -10.50
N SER A 102 7.31 -12.15 -11.49
CA SER A 102 7.91 -11.28 -12.51
C SER A 102 6.84 -10.74 -13.47
N LEU A 103 5.79 -11.51 -13.72
CA LEU A 103 4.74 -11.19 -14.67
C LEU A 103 3.74 -10.16 -14.11
N ASN A 104 3.60 -9.04 -14.82
CA ASN A 104 2.58 -8.03 -14.53
C ASN A 104 1.28 -8.41 -15.23
N MET A 105 0.23 -8.69 -14.48
CA MET A 105 -1.10 -8.96 -15.05
C MET A 105 -1.84 -7.68 -15.36
N ASN A 106 -1.93 -6.78 -14.37
CA ASN A 106 -2.68 -5.53 -14.48
C ASN A 106 -1.96 -4.39 -13.78
N ARG A 107 -2.32 -3.17 -14.14
CA ARG A 107 -1.86 -1.92 -13.52
C ARG A 107 -3.04 -0.99 -13.33
N GLY A 108 -2.88 -0.05 -12.41
CA GLY A 108 -3.87 0.98 -12.20
C GLY A 108 -3.50 1.93 -11.08
N LYS A 109 -4.50 2.69 -10.67
CA LYS A 109 -4.41 3.68 -9.59
C LYS A 109 -5.54 3.52 -8.59
N MET A 110 -5.23 3.80 -7.33
CA MET A 110 -6.19 3.97 -6.24
C MET A 110 -6.22 5.45 -5.87
N ILE A 111 -7.39 6.07 -5.97
CA ILE A 111 -7.58 7.50 -5.69
C ILE A 111 -8.34 7.61 -4.37
N LYS A 112 -7.76 8.29 -3.38
CA LYS A 112 -8.38 8.47 -2.07
C LYS A 112 -9.68 9.25 -2.21
N MET A 113 -10.73 8.73 -1.58
CA MET A 113 -12.03 9.38 -1.50
C MET A 113 -12.05 10.26 -0.24
N LYS A 114 -12.59 11.47 -0.35
CA LYS A 114 -12.67 12.47 0.73
C LYS A 114 -13.45 11.93 1.92
#